data_AF-A0AAU3GI38-F1
#
_entry.id   AF-A0AAU3GI38-F1
#
_cell.length_a   1.000
_cell.length_b   1.000
_cell.length_c   1.000
_cell.angle_alpha   90.00
_cell.angle_beta   90.00
_cell.angle_gamma   90.00
#
_symmetry.space_group_name_H-M   'P 1'
#
loop_
_entity.id
_entity.type
_entity.pdbx_description
1 polymer ?
#
loop_
_entity_poly.entity_id
_entity_poly.type
_entity_poly.pdbx_seq_one_letter_code
_entity_poly.pdbx_strand_id
1 'polypeptide(L)'
;MVRLEVTRWARPGGLVAAVSLPGPAGGVRVRGGQGAMAGFPDATNTGFVAWPGYTGSLTTYSGPDPIPSSASGTTYQGYRFSGGVTVGVAGSFPTGVTFRGCEFVITSPNDWNVQDYGTGTTFEYCTFRPSAVSTPPVSLAQSYQYGINHVGLSLTVRRCNFWGFGNGIQLGTSTLANPVLVEDSYFHDAADQSGSTYHHDGILSNNGGSQMQYITIRRNTIVSGGNTNGIALQVDSVGGAYYSNIAVVGNLLGGWGYSVNIGGNATGNSNITFTDNVLTTAIQPGFSELYGWADGNGNLWRRNKWRVPSGAQYGSPADDGKFWWPDGTRRVTDYTG
;
A
#
# COMPACT_ATOMS: atom_id res chain seq x y z
N MET A 1 -7.82 29.51 8.34
CA MET A 1 -7.25 29.21 7.01
C MET A 1 -6.35 28.00 7.18
N VAL A 2 -6.78 26.84 6.67
CA VAL A 2 -6.07 25.56 6.85
C VAL A 2 -4.94 25.49 5.83
N ARG A 3 -3.71 25.35 6.30
CA ARG A 3 -2.52 25.11 5.47
C ARG A 3 -2.51 23.63 5.07
N LEU A 4 -2.50 23.35 3.78
CA LEU A 4 -2.21 22.02 3.25
C LEU A 4 -0.68 21.89 3.14
N GLU A 5 -0.05 21.16 4.07
CA GLU A 5 1.34 20.74 3.89
C GLU A 5 1.35 19.42 3.12
N VAL A 6 1.74 19.48 1.84
CA VAL A 6 2.02 18.29 1.04
C VAL A 6 3.47 17.91 1.29
N THR A 7 3.68 16.80 2.00
CA THR A 7 5.02 16.41 2.41
C THR A 7 5.44 15.07 1.81
N ARG A 8 6.72 15.01 1.42
CA ARG A 8 7.21 14.24 0.25
C ARG A 8 8.05 13.04 0.66
N TRP A 9 8.08 12.01 -0.17
CA TRP A 9 9.12 10.99 -0.15
C TRP A 9 9.79 10.93 -1.52
N ALA A 10 10.89 11.68 -1.70
CA ALA A 10 11.67 11.62 -2.93
C ALA A 10 12.56 10.38 -2.96
N ARG A 11 12.73 9.82 -4.17
CA ARG A 11 13.75 8.80 -4.48
C ARG A 11 15.15 9.30 -4.11
N PRO A 12 16.09 8.42 -3.72
CA PRO A 12 17.50 8.75 -3.68
C PRO A 12 17.93 9.34 -5.04
N GLY A 13 18.37 10.62 -5.06
CA GLY A 13 18.93 11.27 -6.25
C GLY A 13 18.00 12.18 -7.08
N GLY A 14 16.75 12.44 -6.65
CA GLY A 14 15.90 13.41 -7.35
C GLY A 14 16.31 14.87 -7.11
N LEU A 15 16.78 15.57 -8.15
CA LEU A 15 16.97 17.02 -8.13
C LEU A 15 15.64 17.73 -7.89
N VAL A 16 15.60 18.62 -6.89
CA VAL A 16 14.41 19.41 -6.54
C VAL A 16 14.34 20.65 -7.44
N ALA A 17 13.37 20.72 -8.36
CA ALA A 17 13.01 21.98 -8.99
C ALA A 17 12.18 22.83 -8.01
N ALA A 18 12.70 23.99 -7.63
CA ALA A 18 11.96 24.99 -6.89
C ALA A 18 10.98 25.70 -7.84
N VAL A 19 9.68 25.43 -7.71
CA VAL A 19 8.64 26.21 -8.38
C VAL A 19 8.27 27.38 -7.47
N SER A 20 8.60 28.59 -7.90
CA SER A 20 8.10 29.83 -7.30
C SER A 20 6.72 30.11 -7.90
N LEU A 21 5.68 30.14 -7.05
CA LEU A 21 4.39 30.72 -7.40
C LEU A 21 4.34 32.16 -6.86
N PRO A 22 3.85 33.14 -7.65
CA PRO A 22 3.70 34.51 -7.16
C PRO A 22 2.47 34.60 -6.25
N GLY A 23 2.70 34.85 -4.97
CA GLY A 23 1.65 35.09 -3.96
C GLY A 23 2.25 35.43 -2.60
N PRO A 24 1.58 36.25 -1.76
CA PRO A 24 2.21 36.85 -0.59
C PRO A 24 2.47 35.83 0.52
N ALA A 25 3.76 35.70 0.87
CA ALA A 25 4.30 35.17 2.14
C ALA A 25 3.91 33.74 2.59
N GLY A 26 3.74 32.81 1.65
CA GLY A 26 3.60 31.38 1.93
C GLY A 26 4.50 30.53 1.04
N GLY A 27 5.82 30.57 1.25
CA GLY A 27 6.74 29.72 0.50
C GLY A 27 6.44 28.23 0.77
N VAL A 28 6.06 27.49 -0.26
CA VAL A 28 6.00 26.02 -0.23
C VAL A 28 7.43 25.51 -0.12
N ARG A 29 7.86 25.16 1.10
CA ARG A 29 9.15 24.51 1.31
C ARG A 29 9.03 23.04 0.95
N VAL A 30 9.46 22.73 -0.27
CA VAL A 30 9.83 21.38 -0.67
C VAL A 30 10.99 20.91 0.20
N ARG A 31 10.77 19.94 1.09
CA ARG A 31 11.90 19.19 1.67
C ARG A 31 12.24 18.03 0.74
N GLY A 32 13.53 17.86 0.46
CA GLY A 32 14.04 16.68 -0.24
C GLY A 32 13.62 15.41 0.51
N GLY A 33 13.32 14.35 -0.24
CA GLY A 33 12.97 13.06 0.33
C GLY A 33 14.02 12.59 1.31
N GLN A 34 13.57 12.12 2.46
CA GLN A 34 14.43 11.37 3.35
C GLN A 34 14.76 10.07 2.62
N GLY A 35 16.03 9.81 2.35
CA GLY A 35 16.47 8.62 1.64
C GLY A 35 15.92 7.33 2.26
N ALA A 36 16.01 6.23 1.51
CA ALA A 36 15.55 4.92 1.95
C ALA A 36 15.96 4.62 3.40
N MET A 37 14.99 4.22 4.23
CA MET A 37 15.31 3.68 5.54
C MET A 37 15.89 2.29 5.33
N ALA A 38 17.21 2.18 5.57
CA ALA A 38 17.98 0.97 5.32
C ALA A 38 17.27 -0.28 5.84
N GLY A 39 17.18 -1.31 4.99
CA GLY A 39 16.55 -2.59 5.32
C GLY A 39 15.08 -2.74 4.95
N PHE A 40 14.41 -1.68 4.48
CA PHE A 40 13.04 -1.75 3.98
C PHE A 40 12.97 -1.65 2.44
N PRO A 41 11.89 -2.14 1.81
CA PRO A 41 11.71 -2.01 0.37
C PRO A 41 11.68 -0.55 -0.09
N ASP A 42 12.25 -0.29 -1.26
CA ASP A 42 12.25 1.01 -1.91
C ASP A 42 12.30 0.83 -3.45
N ALA A 43 12.44 1.94 -4.18
CA ALA A 43 12.51 1.90 -5.64
C ALA A 43 13.75 1.18 -6.21
N THR A 44 14.76 0.86 -5.40
CA THR A 44 15.99 0.18 -5.82
C THR A 44 15.86 -1.35 -5.80
N ASN A 45 14.95 -1.89 -4.98
CA ASN A 45 14.77 -3.33 -4.80
C ASN A 45 13.34 -3.82 -5.07
N THR A 46 12.44 -2.94 -5.54
CA THR A 46 11.07 -3.26 -5.94
C THR A 46 10.75 -2.81 -7.37
N GLY A 47 9.69 -3.39 -7.94
CA GLY A 47 9.20 -3.06 -9.27
C GLY A 47 9.98 -3.71 -10.40
N PHE A 48 9.54 -3.47 -11.64
CA PHE A 48 10.05 -4.24 -12.80
C PHE A 48 11.53 -4.02 -13.07
N VAL A 49 12.06 -2.85 -12.72
CA VAL A 49 13.49 -2.54 -12.89
C VAL A 49 14.38 -3.33 -11.94
N ALA A 50 13.85 -3.78 -10.80
CA ALA A 50 14.55 -4.60 -9.82
C ALA A 50 14.40 -6.10 -10.09
N TRP A 51 13.60 -6.50 -11.10
CA TRP A 51 13.48 -7.89 -11.49
C TRP A 51 14.82 -8.40 -12.06
N PRO A 52 15.38 -9.53 -11.56
CA PRO A 52 16.66 -10.04 -12.06
C PRO A 52 16.70 -10.36 -13.56
N GLY A 53 15.54 -10.58 -14.18
CA GLY A 53 15.43 -10.83 -15.63
C GLY A 53 15.23 -9.57 -16.48
N TYR A 54 15.25 -8.37 -15.88
CA TYR A 54 15.04 -7.13 -16.62
C TYR A 54 16.22 -6.84 -17.57
N THR A 55 15.93 -6.72 -18.86
CA THR A 55 16.94 -6.54 -19.93
C THR A 55 17.14 -5.08 -20.35
N GLY A 56 16.53 -4.13 -19.65
CA GLY A 56 16.57 -2.71 -19.98
C GLY A 56 15.33 -2.18 -20.74
N SER A 57 14.41 -3.06 -21.13
CA SER A 57 13.13 -2.69 -21.75
C SER A 57 12.03 -3.71 -21.47
N LEU A 58 10.77 -3.29 -21.62
CA LEU A 58 9.60 -4.17 -21.54
C LEU A 58 8.98 -4.37 -22.92
N THR A 59 8.45 -5.57 -23.15
CA THR A 59 7.65 -5.88 -24.34
C THR A 59 6.21 -5.40 -24.11
N THR A 60 5.60 -4.68 -25.06
CA THR A 60 4.17 -4.34 -24.92
C THR A 60 3.34 -5.61 -25.04
N TYR A 61 2.46 -5.87 -24.08
CA TYR A 61 1.53 -6.99 -24.14
C TYR A 61 0.48 -6.75 -25.23
N SER A 62 0.27 -7.75 -26.09
CA SER A 62 -0.70 -7.71 -27.18
C SER A 62 -1.63 -8.94 -27.20
N GLY A 63 -1.68 -9.67 -26.08
CA GLY A 63 -2.52 -10.85 -25.96
C GLY A 63 -3.97 -10.50 -25.57
N PRO A 64 -4.78 -11.53 -25.26
CA PRO A 64 -6.17 -11.33 -24.85
C PRO A 64 -6.30 -10.52 -23.57
N ASP A 65 -7.27 -9.61 -23.55
CA ASP A 65 -7.75 -8.92 -22.35
C ASP A 65 -9.29 -8.98 -22.37
N PRO A 66 -9.94 -9.64 -21.39
CA PRO A 66 -9.38 -10.26 -20.19
C PRO A 66 -8.46 -11.48 -20.43
N ILE A 67 -7.52 -11.72 -19.52
CA ILE A 67 -6.73 -12.96 -19.45
C ILE A 67 -7.71 -14.13 -19.22
N PRO A 68 -7.84 -15.08 -20.17
CA PRO A 68 -8.89 -16.09 -20.13
C PRO A 68 -8.55 -17.23 -19.16
N SER A 69 -9.56 -18.00 -18.75
CA SER A 69 -9.37 -19.20 -17.91
C SER A 69 -8.45 -20.27 -18.54
N SER A 70 -8.37 -20.32 -19.86
CA SER A 70 -7.42 -21.17 -20.60
C SER A 70 -5.95 -20.78 -20.38
N ALA A 71 -5.67 -19.60 -19.80
CA ALA A 71 -4.33 -19.17 -19.42
C ALA A 71 -3.95 -19.56 -17.98
N SER A 72 -4.71 -20.44 -17.31
CA SER A 72 -4.36 -20.93 -15.97
C SER A 72 -2.94 -21.51 -15.91
N GLY A 73 -2.19 -21.20 -14.85
CA GLY A 73 -0.79 -21.57 -14.67
C GLY A 73 0.21 -20.79 -15.52
N THR A 74 -0.26 -19.85 -16.35
CA THR A 74 0.62 -19.06 -17.23
C THR A 74 1.41 -18.03 -16.44
N THR A 75 2.68 -17.84 -16.84
CA THR A 75 3.51 -16.74 -16.34
C THR A 75 3.78 -15.72 -17.44
N TYR A 76 3.38 -14.47 -17.20
CA TYR A 76 3.68 -13.30 -18.02
C TYR A 76 4.91 -12.60 -17.46
N GLN A 77 5.97 -12.44 -18.25
CA GLN A 77 7.24 -11.87 -17.78
C GLN A 77 7.71 -10.71 -18.67
N GLY A 78 8.19 -9.63 -18.05
CA GLY A 78 8.79 -8.51 -18.78
C GLY A 78 7.82 -7.77 -19.70
N TYR A 79 6.52 -7.81 -19.40
CA TYR A 79 5.49 -7.16 -20.20
C TYR A 79 5.08 -5.79 -19.65
N ARG A 80 4.74 -4.89 -20.56
CA ARG A 80 4.01 -3.65 -20.27
C ARG A 80 2.56 -3.78 -20.72
N PHE A 81 1.64 -3.59 -19.78
CA PHE A 81 0.20 -3.54 -20.00
C PHE A 81 -0.24 -2.07 -20.03
N SER A 82 -0.38 -1.52 -21.24
CA SER A 82 -0.51 -0.06 -21.45
C SER A 82 -1.92 0.53 -21.22
N GLY A 83 -2.91 -0.31 -20.96
CA GLY A 83 -4.29 0.08 -20.64
C GLY A 83 -4.84 -0.60 -19.39
N GLY A 84 -3.95 -1.05 -18.49
CA GLY A 84 -4.28 -2.01 -17.45
C GLY A 84 -4.48 -3.43 -17.98
N VAL A 85 -5.02 -4.32 -17.15
CA VAL A 85 -5.43 -5.67 -17.55
C VAL A 85 -6.56 -6.19 -16.66
N THR A 86 -7.43 -7.01 -17.22
CA THR A 86 -8.39 -7.81 -16.44
C THR A 86 -7.92 -9.27 -16.39
N VAL A 87 -7.88 -9.88 -15.20
CA VAL A 87 -7.55 -11.30 -15.01
C VAL A 87 -8.84 -12.09 -14.79
N GLY A 88 -9.29 -12.79 -15.83
CA GLY A 88 -10.59 -13.48 -15.83
C GLY A 88 -11.78 -12.53 -15.87
N VAL A 89 -12.97 -13.11 -15.72
CA VAL A 89 -14.24 -12.38 -15.56
C VAL A 89 -15.13 -13.13 -14.59
N ALA A 90 -16.20 -12.50 -14.11
CA ALA A 90 -17.22 -13.17 -13.32
C ALA A 90 -17.72 -14.46 -14.04
N GLY A 91 -17.56 -15.61 -13.38
CA GLY A 91 -17.94 -16.93 -13.90
C GLY A 91 -16.89 -17.64 -14.76
N SER A 92 -15.75 -17.01 -15.06
CA SER A 92 -14.63 -17.63 -15.79
C SER A 92 -13.29 -17.10 -15.27
N PHE A 93 -12.71 -17.86 -14.35
CA PHE A 93 -11.55 -17.43 -13.57
C PHE A 93 -10.33 -18.28 -13.94
N PRO A 94 -9.21 -17.68 -14.39
CA PRO A 94 -7.96 -18.40 -14.47
C PRO A 94 -7.42 -18.68 -13.06
N THR A 95 -6.65 -19.76 -12.91
CA THR A 95 -6.00 -20.13 -11.66
C THR A 95 -4.48 -20.08 -11.80
N GLY A 96 -3.78 -19.60 -10.77
CA GLY A 96 -2.32 -19.61 -10.71
C GLY A 96 -1.61 -18.76 -11.77
N VAL A 97 -2.23 -17.67 -12.23
CA VAL A 97 -1.57 -16.74 -13.16
C VAL A 97 -0.49 -15.96 -12.44
N THR A 98 0.70 -15.86 -13.03
CA THR A 98 1.82 -15.08 -12.47
C THR A 98 2.22 -13.95 -13.41
N PHE A 99 2.36 -12.74 -12.88
CA PHE A 99 3.00 -11.62 -13.55
C PHE A 99 4.35 -11.35 -12.86
N ARG A 100 5.43 -11.31 -13.64
CA ARG A 100 6.78 -11.12 -13.11
C ARG A 100 7.54 -10.05 -13.87
N GLY A 101 8.04 -9.04 -13.18
CA GLY A 101 8.78 -7.95 -13.84
C GLY A 101 7.93 -7.19 -14.85
N CYS A 102 6.61 -7.10 -14.60
CA CYS A 102 5.67 -6.42 -15.48
C CYS A 102 5.41 -4.99 -15.03
N GLU A 103 4.98 -4.16 -15.95
CA GLU A 103 4.51 -2.80 -15.69
C GLU A 103 3.05 -2.68 -16.11
N PHE A 104 2.21 -2.21 -15.17
CA PHE A 104 0.80 -1.92 -15.41
C PHE A 104 0.61 -0.41 -15.37
N VAL A 105 0.08 0.13 -16.46
CA VAL A 105 -0.25 1.54 -16.59
C VAL A 105 -1.61 1.71 -17.23
N ILE A 106 -2.38 2.68 -16.75
CA ILE A 106 -3.65 3.08 -17.35
C ILE A 106 -3.70 4.61 -17.55
N THR A 107 -4.47 5.06 -18.53
CA THR A 107 -4.72 6.49 -18.83
C THR A 107 -6.01 7.00 -18.19
N SER A 108 -6.89 6.11 -17.75
CA SER A 108 -8.22 6.43 -17.24
C SER A 108 -8.18 6.73 -15.74
N PRO A 109 -8.47 7.98 -15.33
CA PRO A 109 -8.66 8.28 -13.93
C PRO A 109 -9.85 7.51 -13.38
N ASN A 110 -9.73 7.11 -12.12
CA ASN A 110 -10.75 6.36 -11.38
C ASN A 110 -10.99 4.90 -11.85
N ASP A 111 -10.06 4.36 -12.64
CA ASP A 111 -10.10 2.96 -13.09
C ASP A 111 -9.03 2.12 -12.36
N TRP A 112 -8.88 0.85 -12.71
CA TRP A 112 -7.87 -0.04 -12.15
C TRP A 112 -6.71 -0.28 -13.12
N ASN A 113 -5.48 -0.34 -12.60
CA ASN A 113 -4.38 -0.93 -13.36
C ASN A 113 -4.60 -2.43 -13.56
N VAL A 114 -5.17 -3.10 -12.56
CA VAL A 114 -5.53 -4.52 -12.64
C VAL A 114 -6.88 -4.78 -12.00
N GLN A 115 -7.79 -5.40 -12.72
CA GLN A 115 -8.98 -6.04 -12.16
C GLN A 115 -8.75 -7.54 -12.12
N ASP A 116 -8.72 -8.12 -10.92
CA ASP A 116 -8.32 -9.52 -10.74
C ASP A 116 -9.48 -10.36 -10.18
N TYR A 117 -10.04 -11.22 -11.04
CA TYR A 117 -11.00 -12.26 -10.66
C TYR A 117 -10.33 -13.65 -10.51
N GLY A 118 -9.02 -13.74 -10.72
CA GLY A 118 -8.30 -15.01 -10.71
C GLY A 118 -8.21 -15.65 -9.32
N THR A 119 -7.86 -16.94 -9.31
CA THR A 119 -7.56 -17.66 -8.06
C THR A 119 -6.06 -17.90 -7.94
N GLY A 120 -5.43 -17.39 -6.89
CA GLY A 120 -4.00 -17.55 -6.66
C GLY A 120 -3.14 -16.74 -7.62
N THR A 121 -3.62 -15.56 -8.04
CA THR A 121 -2.85 -14.65 -8.89
C THR A 121 -1.61 -14.16 -8.13
N THR A 122 -0.47 -14.14 -8.80
CA THR A 122 0.81 -13.67 -8.23
C THR A 122 1.35 -12.48 -9.02
N PHE A 123 1.68 -11.40 -8.33
CA PHE A 123 2.44 -10.27 -8.84
C PHE A 123 3.80 -10.24 -8.16
N GLU A 124 4.86 -10.30 -8.95
CA GLU A 124 6.24 -10.33 -8.45
C GLU A 124 7.11 -9.32 -9.21
N TYR A 125 7.83 -8.45 -8.50
CA TYR A 125 8.61 -7.37 -9.12
C TYR A 125 7.79 -6.54 -10.13
N CYS A 126 6.50 -6.34 -9.90
CA CYS A 126 5.67 -5.56 -10.81
C CYS A 126 5.62 -4.08 -10.39
N THR A 127 5.45 -3.18 -11.36
CA THR A 127 5.18 -1.76 -11.07
C THR A 127 3.78 -1.39 -11.51
N PHE A 128 3.08 -0.68 -10.63
CA PHE A 128 1.75 -0.12 -10.86
C PHE A 128 1.88 1.39 -10.76
N ARG A 129 1.58 2.07 -11.86
CA ARG A 129 1.68 3.54 -11.93
C ARG A 129 0.72 4.13 -12.94
N PRO A 130 0.49 5.44 -12.93
CA PRO A 130 -0.24 6.07 -14.01
C PRO A 130 0.60 6.15 -15.28
N SER A 131 -0.08 6.14 -16.42
CA SER A 131 0.58 6.34 -17.72
C SER A 131 0.93 7.81 -17.99
N ALA A 132 0.11 8.75 -17.50
CA ALA A 132 0.20 10.18 -17.79
C ALA A 132 1.38 10.89 -17.10
N VAL A 133 2.04 10.21 -16.16
CA VAL A 133 3.10 10.78 -15.34
C VAL A 133 4.27 9.79 -15.28
N SER A 134 5.49 10.30 -15.45
CA SER A 134 6.72 9.49 -15.39
C SER A 134 7.36 9.49 -14.00
N THR A 135 7.05 10.49 -13.17
CA THR A 135 7.55 10.62 -11.80
C THR A 135 6.53 11.35 -10.90
N PRO A 136 6.37 10.98 -9.63
CA PRO A 136 5.61 11.77 -8.65
C PRO A 136 6.01 13.25 -8.60
N PRO A 137 5.11 14.17 -8.18
CA PRO A 137 3.76 13.90 -7.65
C PRO A 137 2.73 13.60 -8.74
N VAL A 138 1.65 12.92 -8.35
CA VAL A 138 0.53 12.57 -9.23
C VAL A 138 -0.71 13.31 -8.74
N SER A 139 -1.33 14.12 -9.60
CA SER A 139 -2.62 14.73 -9.27
C SER A 139 -3.77 13.72 -9.39
N LEU A 140 -4.91 13.99 -8.75
CA LEU A 140 -6.11 13.16 -8.87
C LEU A 140 -6.55 12.95 -10.34
N ALA A 141 -6.42 13.97 -11.19
CA ALA A 141 -6.78 13.89 -12.60
C ALA A 141 -5.84 13.00 -13.43
N GLN A 142 -4.70 12.62 -12.87
CA GLN A 142 -3.68 11.76 -13.49
C GLN A 142 -3.59 10.40 -12.81
N SER A 143 -4.33 10.15 -11.74
CA SER A 143 -4.24 8.93 -10.93
C SER A 143 -5.04 7.78 -11.55
N TYR A 144 -4.99 6.63 -10.88
CA TYR A 144 -5.92 5.52 -11.07
C TYR A 144 -6.56 5.19 -9.71
N GLN A 145 -7.77 4.63 -9.67
CA GLN A 145 -8.43 4.30 -8.41
C GLN A 145 -7.80 3.10 -7.72
N TYR A 146 -7.44 2.04 -8.47
CA TYR A 146 -6.89 0.82 -7.88
C TYR A 146 -5.62 0.35 -8.59
N GLY A 147 -4.56 0.05 -7.84
CA GLY A 147 -3.40 -0.65 -8.41
C GLY A 147 -3.79 -2.06 -8.77
N ILE A 148 -4.42 -2.73 -7.81
CA ILE A 148 -5.11 -4.01 -7.99
C ILE A 148 -6.48 -3.90 -7.34
N ASN A 149 -7.54 -4.11 -8.10
CA ASN A 149 -8.87 -4.42 -7.58
C ASN A 149 -9.06 -5.94 -7.59
N HIS A 150 -8.74 -6.59 -6.48
CA HIS A 150 -8.86 -8.05 -6.36
C HIS A 150 -10.26 -8.42 -5.88
N VAL A 151 -10.97 -9.22 -6.68
CA VAL A 151 -12.29 -9.77 -6.38
C VAL A 151 -12.24 -11.31 -6.31
N GLY A 152 -11.12 -11.90 -6.75
CA GLY A 152 -10.88 -13.33 -6.75
C GLY A 152 -10.61 -13.94 -5.36
N LEU A 153 -9.93 -15.09 -5.39
CA LEU A 153 -9.55 -15.87 -4.21
C LEU A 153 -8.04 -16.00 -4.17
N SER A 154 -7.38 -15.75 -3.03
CA SER A 154 -5.92 -15.85 -2.91
C SER A 154 -5.15 -14.87 -3.81
N LEU A 155 -4.24 -14.12 -3.21
CA LEU A 155 -3.43 -13.13 -3.89
C LEU A 155 -2.04 -13.13 -3.27
N THR A 156 -1.01 -13.17 -4.11
CA THR A 156 0.38 -12.91 -3.70
C THR A 156 0.90 -11.67 -4.40
N VAL A 157 1.28 -10.65 -3.65
CA VAL A 157 1.97 -9.45 -4.15
C VAL A 157 3.32 -9.38 -3.44
N ARG A 158 4.41 -9.46 -4.21
CA ARG A 158 5.75 -9.43 -3.64
C ARG A 158 6.73 -8.59 -4.42
N ARG A 159 7.57 -7.82 -3.72
CA ARG A 159 8.61 -6.96 -4.35
C ARG A 159 8.05 -6.00 -5.39
N CYS A 160 6.79 -5.62 -5.25
CA CYS A 160 6.11 -4.75 -6.19
C CYS A 160 6.25 -3.28 -5.78
N ASN A 161 6.12 -2.38 -6.75
CA ASN A 161 6.21 -0.94 -6.57
C ASN A 161 4.89 -0.28 -7.01
N PHE A 162 4.21 0.39 -6.09
CA PHE A 162 2.95 1.08 -6.31
C PHE A 162 3.14 2.58 -6.06
N TRP A 163 2.69 3.40 -7.01
CA TRP A 163 2.61 4.85 -6.83
C TRP A 163 1.58 5.51 -7.74
N GLY A 164 1.12 6.71 -7.36
CA GLY A 164 0.12 7.47 -8.12
C GLY A 164 -1.29 6.90 -8.06
N PHE A 165 -1.59 6.09 -7.05
CA PHE A 165 -2.88 5.45 -6.83
C PHE A 165 -3.79 6.27 -5.91
N GLY A 166 -5.09 6.07 -6.05
CA GLY A 166 -6.04 6.23 -4.95
C GLY A 166 -5.86 5.12 -3.93
N ASN A 167 -6.17 3.89 -4.34
CA ASN A 167 -6.01 2.68 -3.56
C ASN A 167 -4.92 1.78 -4.16
N GLY A 168 -3.94 1.35 -3.38
CA GLY A 168 -2.87 0.48 -3.86
C GLY A 168 -3.44 -0.89 -4.22
N ILE A 169 -4.07 -1.55 -3.24
CA ILE A 169 -4.75 -2.84 -3.42
C ILE A 169 -6.09 -2.80 -2.68
N GLN A 170 -7.17 -3.13 -3.38
CA GLN A 170 -8.42 -3.60 -2.77
C GLN A 170 -8.37 -5.12 -2.69
N LEU A 171 -8.56 -5.67 -1.49
CA LEU A 171 -8.57 -7.10 -1.25
C LEU A 171 -9.96 -7.70 -1.39
N GLY A 172 -10.00 -8.79 -2.14
CA GLY A 172 -11.08 -9.77 -2.21
C GLY A 172 -10.90 -10.87 -1.17
N THR A 173 -11.42 -12.06 -1.43
CA THR A 173 -11.55 -13.13 -0.43
C THR A 173 -10.21 -13.72 0.00
N SER A 174 -10.05 -13.93 1.30
CA SER A 174 -8.91 -14.60 1.93
C SER A 174 -9.39 -15.66 2.93
N THR A 175 -8.91 -16.90 2.78
CA THR A 175 -9.22 -18.04 3.67
C THR A 175 -7.99 -18.88 3.92
N LEU A 176 -8.03 -19.85 4.85
CA LEU A 176 -6.89 -20.73 5.11
C LEU A 176 -6.41 -21.47 3.85
N ALA A 177 -7.35 -21.90 3.00
CA ALA A 177 -7.03 -22.58 1.73
C ALA A 177 -6.56 -21.61 0.63
N ASN A 178 -6.94 -20.34 0.74
CA ASN A 178 -6.69 -19.30 -0.26
C ASN A 178 -6.20 -18.01 0.44
N PRO A 179 -4.99 -18.01 1.04
CA PRO A 179 -4.53 -16.88 1.84
C PRO A 179 -4.07 -15.72 0.95
N VAL A 180 -4.12 -14.52 1.51
CA VAL A 180 -3.51 -13.33 0.90
C VAL A 180 -2.14 -13.06 1.52
N LEU A 181 -1.16 -12.77 0.67
CA LEU A 181 0.19 -12.34 1.05
C LEU A 181 0.57 -11.07 0.30
N VAL A 182 0.89 -10.01 1.05
CA VAL A 182 1.52 -8.79 0.53
C VAL A 182 2.86 -8.61 1.23
N GLU A 183 3.96 -8.73 0.50
CA GLU A 183 5.30 -8.67 1.11
C GLU A 183 6.36 -7.93 0.32
N ASP A 184 7.38 -7.45 1.03
CA ASP A 184 8.59 -6.86 0.46
C ASP A 184 8.29 -5.79 -0.60
N SER A 185 7.12 -5.15 -0.55
CA SER A 185 6.62 -4.23 -1.57
C SER A 185 6.65 -2.79 -1.08
N TYR A 186 6.63 -1.86 -2.02
CA TYR A 186 6.81 -0.45 -1.77
C TYR A 186 5.59 0.34 -2.28
N PHE A 187 4.84 0.91 -1.33
CA PHE A 187 3.66 1.72 -1.55
C PHE A 187 3.97 3.16 -1.17
N HIS A 188 3.96 4.06 -2.15
CA HIS A 188 4.40 5.43 -1.97
C HIS A 188 3.73 6.38 -2.93
N ASP A 189 3.85 7.69 -2.65
CA ASP A 189 3.39 8.75 -3.54
C ASP A 189 1.97 8.49 -4.11
N ALA A 190 1.04 8.14 -3.22
CA ALA A 190 -0.38 8.12 -3.54
C ALA A 190 -0.80 9.49 -4.12
N ALA A 191 -1.85 9.48 -4.93
CA ALA A 191 -2.28 10.66 -5.66
C ALA A 191 -2.74 11.79 -4.71
N ASP A 192 -2.71 13.01 -5.22
CA ASP A 192 -3.35 14.15 -4.55
C ASP A 192 -4.85 13.87 -4.35
N GLN A 193 -5.38 14.36 -3.22
CA GLN A 193 -6.72 14.08 -2.71
C GLN A 193 -7.70 15.24 -2.96
N SER A 194 -7.21 16.40 -3.41
CA SER A 194 -8.06 17.56 -3.62
C SER A 194 -9.23 17.25 -4.56
N GLY A 195 -10.45 17.23 -4.01
CA GLY A 195 -11.68 16.93 -4.75
C GLY A 195 -11.99 15.44 -4.96
N SER A 196 -11.28 14.53 -4.29
CA SER A 196 -11.56 13.09 -4.37
C SER A 196 -12.81 12.70 -3.59
N THR A 197 -13.57 11.75 -4.14
CA THR A 197 -14.79 11.17 -3.54
C THR A 197 -14.60 9.74 -3.05
N TYR A 198 -13.41 9.16 -3.20
CA TYR A 198 -13.08 7.79 -2.81
C TYR A 198 -11.91 7.76 -1.82
N HIS A 199 -11.72 6.61 -1.18
CA HIS A 199 -10.66 6.38 -0.21
C HIS A 199 -9.28 6.37 -0.87
N HIS A 200 -8.25 6.84 -0.15
CA HIS A 200 -6.87 6.72 -0.58
C HIS A 200 -6.09 5.81 0.35
N ASP A 201 -6.21 4.50 0.11
CA ASP A 201 -5.63 3.47 0.96
C ASP A 201 -4.41 2.77 0.33
N GLY A 202 -3.42 2.38 1.13
CA GLY A 202 -2.33 1.53 0.62
C GLY A 202 -2.82 0.12 0.33
N ILE A 203 -3.25 -0.59 1.38
CA ILE A 203 -3.84 -1.93 1.31
C ILE A 203 -5.20 -1.89 2.02
N LEU A 204 -6.27 -2.09 1.26
CA LEU A 204 -7.66 -1.95 1.70
C LEU A 204 -8.41 -3.28 1.68
N SER A 205 -9.20 -3.50 2.72
CA SER A 205 -10.37 -4.37 2.70
C SER A 205 -11.49 -3.66 3.43
N ASN A 206 -12.66 -3.57 2.80
CA ASN A 206 -13.90 -3.07 3.39
C ASN A 206 -14.95 -4.18 3.65
N ASN A 207 -14.60 -5.45 3.38
CA ASN A 207 -15.55 -6.56 3.45
C ASN A 207 -15.62 -7.20 4.86
N GLY A 208 -14.46 -7.50 5.45
CA GLY A 208 -14.37 -8.30 6.68
C GLY A 208 -15.14 -9.63 6.66
N GLY A 209 -15.34 -10.19 7.85
CA GLY A 209 -16.15 -11.39 8.07
C GLY A 209 -15.43 -12.70 7.74
N SER A 210 -16.22 -13.78 7.63
CA SER A 210 -15.68 -15.14 7.47
C SER A 210 -14.91 -15.35 6.16
N GLN A 211 -15.08 -14.48 5.17
CA GLN A 211 -14.38 -14.50 3.89
C GLN A 211 -13.10 -13.66 3.87
N MET A 212 -12.77 -12.97 4.96
CA MET A 212 -11.60 -12.09 5.08
C MET A 212 -10.72 -12.48 6.26
N GLN A 213 -10.12 -13.67 6.17
CA GLN A 213 -9.25 -14.25 7.19
C GLN A 213 -7.90 -14.65 6.57
N TYR A 214 -6.86 -14.87 7.37
CA TYR A 214 -5.56 -15.39 6.86
C TYR A 214 -4.85 -14.43 5.88
N ILE A 215 -4.73 -13.16 6.26
CA ILE A 215 -4.03 -12.13 5.51
C ILE A 215 -2.67 -11.88 6.15
N THR A 216 -1.60 -11.91 5.35
CA THR A 216 -0.25 -11.54 5.79
C THR A 216 0.25 -10.31 5.03
N ILE A 217 0.58 -9.25 5.77
CA ILE A 217 1.21 -8.03 5.28
C ILE A 217 2.57 -7.89 5.97
N ARG A 218 3.67 -8.15 5.27
CA ARG A 218 4.99 -8.19 5.93
C ARG A 218 6.12 -7.54 5.17
N ARG A 219 7.05 -6.91 5.90
CA ARG A 219 8.27 -6.30 5.34
C ARG A 219 8.01 -5.34 4.19
N ASN A 220 6.85 -4.69 4.15
CA ASN A 220 6.56 -3.65 3.16
C ASN A 220 7.04 -2.28 3.64
N THR A 221 7.26 -1.37 2.70
CA THR A 221 7.27 0.07 2.98
C THR A 221 5.95 0.66 2.52
N ILE A 222 5.16 1.20 3.44
CA ILE A 222 3.86 1.82 3.20
C ILE A 222 3.90 3.24 3.77
N VAL A 223 4.54 4.13 3.01
CA VAL A 223 4.85 5.49 3.45
C VAL A 223 4.44 6.47 2.35
N SER A 224 3.37 7.21 2.59
CA SER A 224 2.82 8.15 1.62
C SER A 224 1.97 9.22 2.30
N GLY A 225 1.62 10.28 1.56
CA GLY A 225 0.38 11.00 1.83
C GLY A 225 -0.84 10.15 1.48
N GLY A 226 -2.00 10.51 2.02
CA GLY A 226 -3.30 9.86 1.78
C GLY A 226 -4.37 10.51 2.66
N ASN A 227 -5.65 10.45 2.31
CA ASN A 227 -6.73 10.98 3.16
C ASN A 227 -7.32 9.90 4.08
N THR A 228 -7.09 8.61 3.79
CA THR A 228 -7.61 7.50 4.58
C THR A 228 -6.47 6.71 5.20
N ASN A 229 -5.98 5.57 4.70
CA ASN A 229 -5.06 4.73 5.49
C ASN A 229 -3.97 3.97 4.74
N GLY A 230 -2.81 3.81 5.36
CA GLY A 230 -1.75 2.97 4.80
C GLY A 230 -2.16 1.49 4.76
N ILE A 231 -2.62 0.97 5.89
CA ILE A 231 -3.32 -0.31 5.98
C ILE A 231 -4.75 -0.02 6.43
N ALA A 232 -5.71 -0.46 5.64
CA ALA A 232 -7.12 -0.18 5.80
C ALA A 232 -7.92 -1.49 5.83
N LEU A 233 -7.70 -2.33 6.84
CA LEU A 233 -8.58 -3.47 7.12
C LEU A 233 -9.76 -2.96 7.92
N GLN A 234 -10.59 -2.15 7.27
CA GLN A 234 -11.64 -1.37 7.89
C GLN A 234 -12.95 -2.07 7.70
N VAL A 235 -13.72 -2.17 8.77
CA VAL A 235 -15.13 -2.53 8.72
C VAL A 235 -15.81 -1.59 9.69
N ASP A 236 -16.88 -0.96 9.23
CA ASP A 236 -17.86 -0.32 10.10
C ASP A 236 -18.84 -1.38 10.61
N SER A 237 -19.28 -1.22 11.86
CA SER A 237 -19.84 -2.24 12.75
C SER A 237 -21.20 -2.87 12.34
N VAL A 238 -21.55 -2.88 11.06
CA VAL A 238 -22.82 -3.41 10.55
C VAL A 238 -22.62 -4.84 10.04
N GLY A 239 -22.93 -5.84 10.88
CA GLY A 239 -23.25 -7.19 10.40
C GLY A 239 -22.19 -8.29 10.53
N GLY A 240 -21.53 -8.43 11.69
CA GLY A 240 -20.67 -9.60 11.96
C GLY A 240 -19.39 -9.67 11.12
N ALA A 241 -19.00 -8.54 10.52
CA ALA A 241 -17.75 -8.41 9.81
C ALA A 241 -16.62 -8.16 10.84
N TYR A 242 -15.72 -9.13 10.95
CA TYR A 242 -14.51 -9.12 11.79
C TYR A 242 -13.31 -9.53 10.95
N TYR A 243 -12.10 -9.33 11.47
CA TYR A 243 -10.90 -9.90 10.89
C TYR A 243 -10.29 -10.92 11.84
N SER A 244 -9.81 -12.02 11.30
CA SER A 244 -9.09 -13.00 12.10
C SER A 244 -7.93 -13.66 11.36
N ASN A 245 -6.96 -14.12 12.15
CA ASN A 245 -5.73 -14.74 11.64
C ASN A 245 -4.97 -13.79 10.71
N ILE A 246 -4.73 -12.57 11.17
CA ILE A 246 -4.05 -11.52 10.42
C ILE A 246 -2.63 -11.37 10.95
N ALA A 247 -1.64 -11.25 10.06
CA ALA A 247 -0.26 -10.98 10.44
C ALA A 247 0.23 -9.71 9.73
N VAL A 248 0.50 -8.65 10.51
CA VAL A 248 1.12 -7.42 10.04
C VAL A 248 2.47 -7.27 10.72
N VAL A 249 3.54 -7.68 10.02
CA VAL A 249 4.85 -7.92 10.64
C VAL A 249 6.00 -7.25 9.91
N GLY A 250 6.83 -6.50 10.65
CA GLY A 250 8.09 -5.99 10.10
C GLY A 250 7.93 -4.94 9.01
N ASN A 251 6.80 -4.24 8.94
CA ASN A 251 6.56 -3.20 7.93
C ASN A 251 7.11 -1.85 8.39
N LEU A 252 7.48 -1.01 7.44
CA LEU A 252 7.69 0.42 7.64
C LEU A 252 6.42 1.18 7.25
N LEU A 253 5.89 1.97 8.17
CA LEU A 253 4.59 2.63 8.07
C LEU A 253 4.74 4.13 8.34
N GLY A 254 4.00 4.99 7.64
CA GLY A 254 3.97 6.42 7.98
C GLY A 254 3.12 7.26 7.02
N GLY A 255 2.65 8.41 7.51
CA GLY A 255 1.75 9.30 6.78
C GLY A 255 0.30 8.79 6.72
N TRP A 256 -0.37 9.03 5.58
CA TRP A 256 -1.81 8.78 5.33
C TRP A 256 -2.74 9.63 6.20
N GLY A 257 -4.06 9.41 6.15
CA GLY A 257 -4.98 9.95 7.16
C GLY A 257 -4.71 9.27 8.50
N TYR A 258 -4.76 7.94 8.50
CA TYR A 258 -4.24 7.06 9.53
C TYR A 258 -3.21 6.10 8.96
N SER A 259 -2.06 5.89 9.63
CA SER A 259 -1.09 4.92 9.09
C SER A 259 -1.63 3.49 9.11
N VAL A 260 -2.44 3.14 10.13
CA VAL A 260 -2.99 1.79 10.30
C VAL A 260 -4.44 1.82 10.81
N ASN A 261 -5.28 1.00 10.18
CA ASN A 261 -6.53 0.49 10.73
C ASN A 261 -6.57 -1.03 10.51
N ILE A 262 -6.59 -1.79 11.60
CA ILE A 262 -6.70 -3.25 11.57
C ILE A 262 -7.89 -3.66 12.43
N GLY A 263 -9.02 -3.93 11.77
CA GLY A 263 -10.21 -4.44 12.43
C GLY A 263 -11.30 -3.42 12.73
N GLY A 264 -11.05 -2.12 12.52
CA GLY A 264 -11.99 -1.05 12.86
C GLY A 264 -12.48 -1.13 14.31
N ASN A 265 -13.70 -0.63 14.54
CA ASN A 265 -14.39 -0.74 15.82
C ASN A 265 -15.29 -2.00 15.91
N ALA A 266 -15.10 -2.97 15.00
CA ALA A 266 -15.93 -4.16 14.96
C ALA A 266 -15.59 -5.13 16.10
N THR A 267 -16.62 -5.79 16.64
CA THR A 267 -16.45 -6.86 17.63
C THR A 267 -16.08 -8.18 16.93
N GLY A 268 -15.25 -9.00 17.58
CA GLY A 268 -14.88 -10.34 17.09
C GLY A 268 -13.51 -10.47 16.42
N ASN A 269 -12.74 -9.38 16.33
CA ASN A 269 -11.36 -9.43 15.87
C ASN A 269 -10.52 -10.38 16.76
N SER A 270 -9.83 -11.35 16.16
CA SER A 270 -9.09 -12.39 16.90
C SER A 270 -7.87 -12.90 16.16
N ASN A 271 -6.86 -13.37 16.89
CA ASN A 271 -5.59 -13.87 16.32
C ASN A 271 -4.92 -12.86 15.35
N ILE A 272 -4.95 -11.58 15.70
CA ILE A 272 -4.28 -10.51 14.94
C ILE A 272 -2.90 -10.27 15.54
N THR A 273 -1.85 -10.51 14.75
CA THR A 273 -0.46 -10.23 15.13
C THR A 273 0.00 -8.93 14.47
N PHE A 274 0.28 -7.91 15.28
CA PHE A 274 0.89 -6.65 14.85
C PHE A 274 2.24 -6.48 15.55
N THR A 275 3.32 -6.93 14.91
CA THR A 275 4.64 -6.98 15.56
C THR A 275 5.79 -6.52 14.70
N ASP A 276 6.84 -6.04 15.38
CA ASP A 276 8.12 -5.69 14.75
C ASP A 276 8.01 -4.60 13.67
N ASN A 277 6.89 -3.87 13.62
CA ASN A 277 6.69 -2.79 12.66
C ASN A 277 7.41 -1.53 13.13
N VAL A 278 7.80 -0.70 12.17
CA VAL A 278 8.40 0.61 12.41
C VAL A 278 7.46 1.68 11.88
N LEU A 279 7.03 2.56 12.78
CA LEU A 279 6.27 3.76 12.45
C LEU A 279 7.24 4.93 12.28
N THR A 280 7.38 5.42 11.06
CA THR A 280 8.23 6.56 10.75
C THR A 280 7.48 7.88 10.85
N THR A 281 8.14 8.87 11.43
CA THR A 281 7.66 10.25 11.47
C THR A 281 8.09 11.10 10.27
N ALA A 282 8.66 10.43 9.26
CA ALA A 282 9.07 11.06 8.02
C ALA A 282 7.90 11.75 7.31
N ILE A 283 6.66 11.24 7.46
CA ILE A 283 5.41 11.85 6.98
C ILE A 283 4.39 11.90 8.12
N GLN A 284 3.87 13.09 8.41
CA GLN A 284 2.83 13.26 9.44
C GLN A 284 1.49 12.70 8.93
N PRO A 285 0.81 11.84 9.72
CA PRO A 285 -0.56 11.44 9.38
C PRO A 285 -1.51 12.63 9.48
N GLY A 286 -2.53 12.67 8.63
CA GLY A 286 -3.57 13.72 8.64
C GLY A 286 -4.43 13.70 9.90
N PHE A 287 -4.60 12.52 10.51
CA PHE A 287 -5.39 12.33 11.73
C PHE A 287 -4.54 11.76 12.88
N SER A 288 -4.14 10.49 12.82
CA SER A 288 -3.38 9.79 13.88
C SER A 288 -2.66 8.59 13.29
N GLU A 289 -1.65 8.02 13.93
CA GLU A 289 -0.93 6.86 13.39
C GLU A 289 -1.77 5.58 13.41
N LEU A 290 -2.67 5.48 14.37
CA LEU A 290 -3.57 4.36 14.55
C LEU A 290 -5.01 4.84 14.61
N TYR A 291 -5.87 4.24 13.78
CA TYR A 291 -7.32 4.50 13.81
C TYR A 291 -7.96 3.92 15.07
N GLY A 292 -7.58 2.70 15.41
CA GLY A 292 -8.08 1.98 16.58
C GLY A 292 -7.41 0.62 16.70
N TRP A 293 -7.46 0.08 17.92
CA TRP A 293 -7.02 -1.27 18.24
C TRP A 293 -8.04 -1.93 19.15
N ALA A 294 -8.41 -3.17 18.83
CA ALA A 294 -9.27 -3.98 19.67
C ALA A 294 -8.43 -5.07 20.33
N ASP A 295 -8.26 -4.97 21.64
CA ASP A 295 -7.81 -6.11 22.43
C ASP A 295 -8.84 -7.25 22.26
N GLY A 296 -8.38 -8.39 21.79
CA GLY A 296 -9.22 -9.52 21.40
C GLY A 296 -8.48 -10.83 21.63
N ASN A 297 -9.22 -11.93 21.65
CA ASN A 297 -8.62 -13.24 21.93
C ASN A 297 -7.51 -13.56 20.91
N GLY A 298 -6.31 -13.83 21.40
CA GLY A 298 -5.13 -14.12 20.58
C GLY A 298 -4.56 -12.92 19.82
N ASN A 299 -5.09 -11.70 20.00
CA ASN A 299 -4.47 -10.51 19.41
C ASN A 299 -3.17 -10.18 20.15
N LEU A 300 -2.16 -9.79 19.39
CA LEU A 300 -0.82 -9.49 19.89
C LEU A 300 -0.30 -8.21 19.26
N TRP A 301 -0.01 -7.23 20.12
CA TRP A 301 0.75 -6.04 19.77
C TRP A 301 2.10 -6.07 20.47
N ARG A 302 3.23 -6.12 19.74
CA ARG A 302 4.54 -6.30 20.38
C ARG A 302 5.69 -5.81 19.51
N ARG A 303 6.74 -5.23 20.14
CA ARG A 303 7.98 -4.80 19.48
C ARG A 303 7.83 -3.79 18.34
N ASN A 304 6.70 -3.09 18.27
CA ASN A 304 6.53 -2.00 17.31
C ASN A 304 7.29 -0.76 17.79
N LYS A 305 7.99 -0.07 16.91
CA LYS A 305 8.87 1.05 17.28
C LYS A 305 8.60 2.31 16.47
N TRP A 306 8.87 3.44 17.10
CA TRP A 306 8.97 4.71 16.41
C TRP A 306 10.33 4.89 15.76
N ARG A 307 10.34 5.49 14.57
CA ARG A 307 11.52 6.00 13.90
C ARG A 307 11.35 7.51 13.70
N VAL A 308 12.23 8.29 14.31
CA VAL A 308 12.27 9.75 14.17
C VAL A 308 13.53 10.14 13.41
N PRO A 309 13.49 10.10 12.07
CA PRO A 309 14.67 10.41 11.27
C PRO A 309 14.98 11.92 11.31
N SER A 310 16.22 12.27 11.01
CA SER A 310 16.65 13.67 10.98
C SER A 310 15.82 14.47 9.99
N GLY A 311 15.13 15.52 10.44
CA GLY A 311 14.25 16.34 9.59
C GLY A 311 12.84 15.79 9.44
N ALA A 312 12.44 14.83 10.28
CA ALA A 312 11.06 14.36 10.44
C ALA A 312 10.06 15.51 10.47
N GLN A 313 8.85 15.23 9.99
CA GLN A 313 7.77 16.22 9.95
C GLN A 313 7.17 16.45 11.34
N TYR A 314 7.19 15.41 12.17
CA TYR A 314 6.62 15.45 13.50
C TYR A 314 7.37 14.51 14.45
N GLY A 315 6.98 14.51 15.72
CA GLY A 315 7.66 13.74 16.77
C GLY A 315 8.93 14.40 17.28
N SER A 316 9.45 13.89 18.40
CA SER A 316 10.70 14.35 19.00
C SER A 316 11.84 13.39 18.65
N PRO A 317 13.05 13.87 18.28
CA PRO A 317 14.21 12.99 18.10
C PRO A 317 14.51 12.09 19.31
N ALA A 318 14.14 12.52 20.52
CA ALA A 318 14.29 11.72 21.75
C ALA A 318 13.32 10.52 21.84
N ASP A 319 12.34 10.43 20.94
CA ASP A 319 11.41 9.30 20.85
C ASP A 319 11.85 8.23 19.85
N ASP A 320 12.94 8.46 19.11
CA ASP A 320 13.50 7.48 18.19
C ASP A 320 13.82 6.16 18.90
N GLY A 321 13.35 5.04 18.34
CA GLY A 321 13.55 3.70 18.89
C GLY A 321 12.64 3.33 20.08
N LYS A 322 11.82 4.26 20.61
CA LYS A 322 10.81 3.94 21.62
C LYS A 322 9.74 3.01 21.05
N PHE A 323 9.14 2.21 21.92
CA PHE A 323 8.03 1.35 21.55
C PHE A 323 6.79 2.19 21.26
N TRP A 324 6.11 1.83 20.17
CA TRP A 324 4.80 2.31 19.80
C TRP A 324 3.76 1.42 20.48
N TRP A 325 2.93 2.00 21.34
CA TRP A 325 1.84 1.30 22.03
C TRP A 325 0.51 1.44 21.26
N PRO A 326 -0.46 0.52 21.47
CA PRO A 326 -1.76 0.56 20.81
C PRO A 326 -2.62 1.80 21.16
N ASP A 327 -2.28 2.53 22.22
CA ASP A 327 -2.92 3.81 22.58
C ASP A 327 -2.29 5.01 21.83
N GLY A 328 -1.38 4.76 20.89
CA GLY A 328 -0.62 5.78 20.16
C GLY A 328 0.54 6.38 20.97
N THR A 329 0.77 5.95 22.21
CA THR A 329 1.84 6.51 23.04
C THR A 329 3.21 5.93 22.70
N ARG A 330 4.24 6.66 23.13
CA ARG A 330 5.67 6.35 22.97
C ARG A 330 6.24 5.93 24.32
N ARG A 331 6.75 4.71 24.43
CA ARG A 331 7.21 4.14 25.71
C ARG A 331 8.61 3.54 25.60
N VAL A 332 9.35 3.56 26.70
CA VAL A 332 10.68 2.91 26.78
C VAL A 332 10.58 1.39 26.99
N THR A 333 9.40 0.92 27.41
CA THR A 333 9.08 -0.50 27.56
C THR A 333 8.05 -0.95 26.52
N ASP A 334 8.13 -2.22 26.14
CA ASP A 334 7.24 -2.83 25.14
C ASP A 334 5.87 -3.17 25.75
N TYR A 335 4.82 -3.17 24.93
CA TYR A 335 3.44 -3.45 25.35
C TYR A 335 3.25 -4.95 25.65
N THR A 336 2.80 -5.31 26.84
CA THR A 336 2.73 -6.72 27.28
C THR A 336 1.33 -7.34 27.20
N GLY A 337 0.30 -6.59 26.80
CA GLY A 337 -1.09 -6.96 27.00
C GLY A 337 -1.57 -6.48 28.35
#